data_AF-A0A7J3DML9-F1
#
_entry.id   AF-A0A7J3DML9-F1
#
_cell.length_a   1.000
_cell.length_b   1.000
_cell.length_c   1.000
_cell.angle_alpha   90.00
_cell.angle_beta   90.00
_cell.angle_gamma   90.00
#
_symmetry.space_group_name_H-M   'P 1'
#
loop_
_entity.id
_entity.type
_entity.pdbx_description
1 polymer ?
#
loop_
_entity_poly.entity_id
_entity_poly.type
_entity_poly.pdbx_seq_one_letter_code
_entity_poly.pdbx_strand_id
1 'polypeptide(L)'
;MPKGIAPLIRELTDFVSLQNFITENEGNLIELSKHYYCTLGTDLGFETYAPYALEQEDFSFELDIAWLIGQAIEVAFEFEFGNIEELFAGLSKLFLASPELSVLVISSKAKGLSLESVAELAEKYRKFSDNLLIIDLAKESYVLI
;
A
#
# COMPACT_ATOMS: atom_id res chain seq x y z
N MET A 1 -0.50 -8.58 -18.02
CA MET A 1 0.43 -8.24 -16.92
C MET A 1 1.35 -7.11 -17.35
N PRO A 2 1.27 -5.93 -16.72
CA PRO A 2 2.29 -4.90 -16.91
C PRO A 2 3.67 -5.49 -16.60
N LYS A 3 4.65 -5.28 -17.48
CA LYS A 3 6.04 -5.66 -17.23
C LYS A 3 6.72 -4.51 -16.48
N GLY A 4 7.07 -4.75 -15.22
CA GLY A 4 7.82 -3.83 -14.37
C GLY A 4 6.96 -2.87 -13.53
N ILE A 5 7.65 -2.16 -12.63
CA ILE A 5 7.06 -1.36 -11.56
C ILE A 5 6.45 -0.04 -12.07
N ALA A 6 7.03 0.58 -13.09
CA ALA A 6 6.59 1.90 -13.56
C ALA A 6 5.12 1.93 -14.08
N PRO A 7 4.64 0.96 -14.89
CA PRO A 7 3.23 0.87 -15.22
C PRO A 7 2.33 0.65 -13.99
N LEU A 8 2.77 -0.14 -13.00
CA LEU A 8 2.00 -0.37 -11.78
C LEU A 8 1.83 0.91 -10.97
N ILE A 9 2.89 1.71 -10.82
CA ILE A 9 2.81 3.00 -10.12
C ILE A 9 1.76 3.90 -10.78
N ARG A 10 1.68 3.92 -12.12
CA ARG A 10 0.68 4.73 -12.84
C ARG A 10 -0.74 4.34 -12.46
N GLU A 11 -1.04 3.05 -12.43
CA GLU A 11 -2.38 2.55 -12.08
C GLU A 11 -2.70 2.78 -10.59
N LEU A 12 -1.71 2.56 -9.71
CA LEU A 12 -1.85 2.77 -8.27
C LEU A 12 -2.03 4.24 -7.87
N THR A 13 -1.59 5.16 -8.73
CA THR A 13 -1.63 6.61 -8.48
C THR A 13 -2.65 7.33 -9.37
N ASP A 14 -3.57 6.59 -10.00
CA ASP A 14 -4.74 7.16 -10.65
C ASP A 14 -5.77 7.60 -9.60
N PHE A 15 -5.52 8.76 -9.01
CA PHE A 15 -6.40 9.37 -8.00
C PHE A 15 -7.79 9.69 -8.54
N VAL A 16 -7.93 9.97 -9.83
CA VAL A 16 -9.23 10.28 -10.43
C VAL A 16 -10.12 9.03 -10.41
N SER A 17 -9.58 7.89 -10.85
CA SER A 17 -10.31 6.62 -10.81
C SER A 17 -10.64 6.20 -9.38
N LEU A 18 -9.71 6.37 -8.43
CA LEU A 18 -9.97 6.11 -7.01
C LEU A 18 -11.09 7.00 -6.45
N GLN A 19 -11.07 8.30 -6.72
CA GLN A 19 -12.10 9.23 -6.24
C GLN A 19 -13.46 8.89 -6.84
N ASN A 20 -13.54 8.62 -8.15
CA ASN A 20 -14.77 8.22 -8.80
C ASN A 20 -15.35 6.97 -8.11
N PHE A 21 -14.51 5.96 -7.89
CA PHE A 21 -14.90 4.74 -7.19
C PHE A 21 -15.43 5.03 -5.77
N ILE A 22 -14.75 5.86 -4.99
CA ILE A 22 -15.20 6.23 -3.64
C ILE A 22 -16.54 6.97 -3.69
N THR A 23 -16.75 7.88 -4.64
CA THR A 23 -17.99 8.66 -4.73
C THR A 23 -19.19 7.86 -5.23
N GLU A 24 -18.95 6.81 -6.02
CA GLU A 24 -20.00 5.94 -6.58
C GLU A 24 -20.46 4.87 -5.58
N ASN A 25 -19.73 4.67 -4.47
CA ASN A 25 -20.01 3.62 -3.49
C ASN A 25 -20.29 4.20 -2.10
N GLU A 26 -21.23 3.61 -1.36
CA GLU A 26 -21.49 3.98 0.03
C GLU A 26 -20.55 3.22 0.98
N GLY A 27 -19.81 3.94 1.83
CA GLY A 27 -18.92 3.30 2.80
C GLY A 27 -17.92 4.25 3.45
N ASN A 28 -17.08 3.70 4.34
CA ASN A 28 -15.94 4.42 4.90
C ASN A 28 -14.80 4.48 3.88
N LEU A 29 -14.14 5.65 3.78
CA LEU A 29 -12.98 5.89 2.93
C LEU A 29 -11.92 4.77 2.99
N ILE A 30 -11.60 4.26 4.18
CA ILE A 30 -10.56 3.23 4.34
C ILE A 30 -11.00 1.93 3.66
N GLU A 31 -12.22 1.48 3.93
CA GLU A 31 -12.78 0.25 3.36
C GLU A 31 -12.96 0.36 1.84
N LEU A 32 -13.45 1.50 1.37
CA LEU A 32 -13.61 1.78 -0.06
C LEU A 32 -12.27 1.84 -0.78
N SER A 33 -11.25 2.45 -0.16
CA SER A 33 -9.90 2.47 -0.73
C SER A 33 -9.33 1.06 -0.82
N LYS A 34 -9.46 0.25 0.25
CA LYS A 34 -9.02 -1.15 0.22
C LYS A 34 -9.74 -1.94 -0.88
N HIS A 35 -11.06 -1.76 -0.99
CA HIS A 35 -11.87 -2.42 -2.01
C HIS A 35 -11.49 -2.00 -3.45
N TYR A 36 -11.18 -0.72 -3.67
CA TYR A 36 -10.67 -0.22 -4.94
C TYR A 36 -9.36 -0.92 -5.33
N TYR A 37 -8.37 -0.94 -4.43
CA TYR A 37 -7.09 -1.59 -4.72
C TYR A 37 -7.25 -3.11 -4.88
N CYS A 38 -8.19 -3.76 -4.18
CA CYS A 38 -8.47 -5.16 -4.45
C CYS A 38 -9.01 -5.41 -5.86
N THR A 39 -9.95 -4.56 -6.29
CA THR A 39 -10.55 -4.62 -7.63
C THR A 39 -9.49 -4.37 -8.71
N LEU A 40 -8.68 -3.32 -8.53
CA LEU A 40 -7.59 -2.98 -9.44
C LEU A 40 -6.59 -4.13 -9.61
N GLY A 41 -6.17 -4.76 -8.50
CA GLY A 41 -5.25 -5.91 -8.56
C GLY A 41 -5.83 -7.07 -9.37
N THR A 42 -7.11 -7.38 -9.15
CA THR A 42 -7.82 -8.43 -9.89
C THR A 42 -7.92 -8.09 -11.39
N ASP A 43 -8.27 -6.85 -11.74
CA ASP A 43 -8.38 -6.37 -13.12
C ASP A 43 -7.03 -6.40 -13.87
N LEU A 44 -5.93 -6.17 -13.15
CA LEU A 44 -4.57 -6.27 -13.68
C LEU A 44 -4.06 -7.72 -13.79
N GLY A 45 -4.82 -8.69 -13.27
CA GLY A 45 -4.56 -10.13 -13.38
C GLY A 45 -3.78 -10.73 -12.21
N PHE A 46 -3.76 -10.09 -11.05
CA PHE A 46 -3.16 -10.63 -9.83
C PHE A 46 -4.15 -11.45 -9.00
N GLU A 47 -3.64 -12.46 -8.29
CA GLU A 47 -4.37 -13.09 -7.20
C GLU A 47 -4.36 -12.15 -6.00
N THR A 48 -5.53 -11.68 -5.57
CA THR A 48 -5.64 -10.59 -4.59
C THR A 48 -6.30 -11.07 -3.29
N TYR A 49 -5.70 -10.70 -2.16
CA TYR A 49 -6.16 -11.09 -0.82
C TYR A 49 -6.23 -9.89 0.11
N ALA A 50 -7.27 -9.82 0.95
CA ALA A 50 -7.45 -8.79 1.96
C ALA A 50 -8.35 -9.31 3.12
N PRO A 51 -7.83 -9.48 4.35
CA PRO A 51 -6.40 -9.43 4.71
C PRO A 51 -5.63 -10.63 4.13
N TYR A 52 -4.30 -10.53 4.09
CA TYR A 52 -3.42 -11.63 3.73
C TYR A 52 -2.52 -12.02 4.91
N ALA A 53 -2.73 -13.23 5.44
CA ALA A 53 -1.92 -13.76 6.52
C ALA A 53 -0.61 -14.35 5.97
N LEU A 54 0.51 -13.94 6.57
CA LEU A 54 1.85 -14.41 6.23
C LEU A 54 2.44 -15.12 7.45
N GLU A 55 2.85 -16.37 7.25
CA GLU A 55 3.52 -17.19 8.27
C GLU A 55 5.02 -17.27 7.96
N GLN A 56 5.86 -16.88 8.92
CA GLN A 56 7.31 -17.13 8.93
C GLN A 56 7.66 -18.08 10.08
N GLU A 57 8.86 -18.66 10.06
CA GLU A 57 9.27 -19.74 11.00
C GLU A 57 8.99 -19.40 12.49
N ASP A 58 9.18 -18.14 12.89
CA ASP A 58 9.09 -17.71 14.30
C ASP A 58 7.95 -16.72 14.60
N PHE A 59 7.22 -16.24 13.59
CA PHE A 59 6.17 -15.24 13.77
C PHE A 59 5.20 -15.21 12.59
N SER A 60 3.99 -14.72 12.85
CA SER A 60 2.99 -14.43 11.83
C SER A 60 2.53 -12.98 11.90
N PHE A 61 2.14 -12.45 10.75
CA PHE A 61 1.54 -11.13 10.65
C PHE A 61 0.57 -11.07 9.47
N GLU A 62 -0.29 -10.06 9.46
CA GLU A 62 -1.25 -9.84 8.38
C GLU A 62 -0.91 -8.56 7.63
N LEU A 63 -0.92 -8.67 6.30
CA LEU A 63 -0.95 -7.54 5.39
C LEU A 63 -2.38 -7.10 5.14
N ASP A 64 -2.61 -5.80 5.01
CA ASP A 64 -3.94 -5.27 4.67
C ASP A 64 -4.41 -5.77 3.30
N ILE A 65 -3.52 -5.73 2.30
CA ILE A 65 -3.76 -6.30 0.97
C ILE A 65 -2.45 -6.90 0.44
N ALA A 66 -2.56 -8.05 -0.24
CA ALA A 66 -1.48 -8.61 -1.04
C ALA A 66 -1.97 -8.95 -2.46
N TRP A 67 -1.14 -8.62 -3.46
CA TRP A 67 -1.31 -9.03 -4.86
C TRP A 67 -0.21 -10.03 -5.21
N LEU A 68 -0.58 -11.21 -5.69
CA LEU A 68 0.33 -12.32 -5.94
C LEU A 68 0.33 -12.76 -7.41
N ILE A 69 1.47 -13.29 -7.84
CA ILE A 69 1.60 -14.15 -9.03
C ILE A 69 2.12 -15.50 -8.55
N GLY A 70 1.24 -16.51 -8.50
CA GLY A 70 1.56 -17.79 -7.88
C GLY A 70 1.80 -17.62 -6.38
N GLN A 71 3.01 -17.92 -5.90
CA GLN A 71 3.38 -17.79 -4.48
C GLN A 71 4.20 -16.52 -4.17
N ALA A 72 4.57 -15.73 -5.18
CA ALA A 72 5.34 -14.52 -4.97
C ALA A 72 4.40 -13.34 -4.69
N ILE A 73 4.73 -12.54 -3.66
CA ILE A 73 4.03 -11.30 -3.35
C ILE A 73 4.63 -10.20 -4.24
N GLU A 74 3.85 -9.75 -5.21
CA GLU A 74 4.27 -8.73 -6.17
C GLU A 74 4.05 -7.34 -5.58
N VAL A 75 2.88 -7.13 -4.97
CA VAL A 75 2.54 -5.85 -4.32
C VAL A 75 1.94 -6.14 -2.94
N ALA A 76 2.44 -5.45 -1.92
CA ALA A 76 1.86 -5.48 -0.58
C ALA A 76 1.42 -4.08 -0.16
N PHE A 77 0.27 -3.97 0.51
CA PHE A 77 -0.28 -2.71 0.97
C PHE A 77 -0.44 -2.69 2.49
N GLU A 78 -0.19 -1.53 3.08
CA GLU A 78 -0.61 -1.19 4.45
C GLU A 78 -1.31 0.17 4.44
N PHE A 79 -2.44 0.27 5.16
CA PHE A 79 -3.27 1.46 5.25
C PHE A 79 -3.17 2.08 6.63
N GLU A 80 -2.45 3.19 6.68
CA GLU A 80 -1.90 3.70 7.91
C GLU A 80 -2.46 5.10 8.20
N PHE A 81 -3.64 5.14 8.83
CA PHE A 81 -4.41 6.36 9.11
C PHE A 81 -4.37 6.82 10.58
N GLY A 82 -3.86 6.02 11.52
CA GLY A 82 -3.85 6.37 12.94
C GLY A 82 -2.57 7.06 13.42
N ASN A 83 -1.89 6.52 14.44
CA ASN A 83 -0.73 7.19 15.05
C ASN A 83 0.60 6.84 14.36
N ILE A 84 1.72 7.34 14.91
CA ILE A 84 3.06 7.11 14.37
C ILE A 84 3.54 5.68 14.66
N GLU A 85 3.11 5.07 15.76
CA GLU A 85 3.44 3.70 16.12
C GLU A 85 2.85 2.71 15.11
N GLU A 86 1.60 2.93 14.70
CA GLU A 86 0.94 2.16 13.63
C GLU A 86 1.67 2.35 12.30
N LEU A 87 2.08 3.58 11.96
CA LEU A 87 2.89 3.84 10.76
C LEU A 87 4.15 2.96 10.70
N PHE A 88 4.87 2.87 11.83
CA PHE A 88 6.06 2.04 11.92
C PHE A 88 5.74 0.55 11.87
N ALA A 89 4.62 0.11 12.44
CA ALA A 89 4.17 -1.26 12.34
C ALA A 89 3.86 -1.63 10.88
N GLY A 90 3.10 -0.80 10.16
CA GLY A 90 2.81 -0.98 8.73
C GLY A 90 4.08 -1.04 7.87
N LEU A 91 4.99 -0.07 8.05
CA LEU A 91 6.30 -0.09 7.38
C LEU A 91 7.09 -1.38 7.68
N SER A 92 7.10 -1.82 8.93
CA SER A 92 7.82 -3.05 9.33
C SER A 92 7.23 -4.29 8.65
N LYS A 93 5.90 -4.40 8.54
CA LYS A 93 5.25 -5.50 7.83
C LYS A 93 5.62 -5.51 6.35
N LEU A 94 5.58 -4.35 5.69
CA LEU A 94 5.96 -4.22 4.27
C LEU A 94 7.41 -4.68 4.05
N PHE A 95 8.34 -4.25 4.92
CA PHE A 95 9.74 -4.64 4.85
C PHE A 95 9.96 -6.13 5.14
N LEU A 96 9.23 -6.72 6.09
CA LEU A 96 9.33 -8.13 6.42
C LEU A 96 8.71 -9.04 5.34
N ALA A 97 7.66 -8.57 4.66
CA ALA A 97 7.03 -9.28 3.55
C ALA A 97 7.89 -9.28 2.29
N SER A 98 8.75 -8.26 2.12
CA SER A 98 9.69 -8.11 0.99
C SER A 98 9.03 -8.32 -0.40
N PRO A 99 7.93 -7.60 -0.71
CA PRO A 99 7.30 -7.68 -2.04
C PRO A 99 8.18 -7.03 -3.12
N GLU A 100 7.86 -7.22 -4.40
CA GLU A 100 8.49 -6.45 -5.49
C GLU A 100 8.20 -4.94 -5.36
N LEU A 101 6.99 -4.58 -4.93
CA LEU A 101 6.57 -3.21 -4.61
C LEU A 101 5.84 -3.15 -3.26
N SER A 102 6.38 -2.37 -2.33
CA SER A 102 5.70 -2.02 -1.08
C SER A 102 4.85 -0.78 -1.29
N VAL A 103 3.60 -0.77 -0.82
CA VAL A 103 2.69 0.37 -0.92
C VAL A 103 2.19 0.77 0.47
N LEU A 104 2.55 1.97 0.91
CA LEU A 104 2.06 2.56 2.14
C LEU A 104 1.03 3.64 1.82
N VAL A 105 -0.22 3.43 2.22
CA VAL A 105 -1.30 4.40 2.02
C VAL A 105 -1.54 5.16 3.32
N ILE A 106 -1.44 6.48 3.28
CA ILE A 106 -1.61 7.37 4.44
C ILE A 106 -2.68 8.44 4.19
N SER A 107 -3.03 9.16 5.26
CA SER A 107 -3.73 10.45 5.19
C SER A 107 -3.01 11.48 6.04
N SER A 108 -2.39 12.48 5.40
CA SER A 108 -1.69 13.55 6.12
C SER A 108 -2.62 14.35 7.05
N LYS A 109 -3.92 14.44 6.72
CA LYS A 109 -4.93 15.08 7.58
C LYS A 109 -5.16 14.33 8.89
N ALA A 110 -5.10 12.99 8.86
CA ALA A 110 -5.33 12.18 10.06
C ALA A 110 -4.09 12.13 10.95
N LYS A 111 -2.89 12.03 10.36
CA LYS A 111 -1.63 11.84 11.10
C LYS A 111 -0.93 13.13 11.53
N GLY A 112 -1.25 14.27 10.91
CA GLY A 112 -0.49 15.50 11.12
C GLY A 112 0.98 15.44 10.64
N LEU A 113 1.33 14.39 9.88
CA LEU A 113 2.63 14.20 9.26
C LEU A 113 2.51 14.50 7.76
N SER A 114 3.50 15.21 7.21
CA SER A 114 3.58 15.41 5.77
C SER A 114 4.10 14.16 5.08
N LEU A 115 3.74 13.98 3.80
CA LEU A 115 4.24 12.90 2.96
C LEU A 115 5.78 12.87 2.93
N GLU A 116 6.42 14.04 2.89
CA GLU A 116 7.86 14.19 2.91
C GLU A 116 8.47 13.71 4.23
N SER A 117 7.84 14.02 5.37
CA SER A 117 8.30 13.53 6.67
C SER A 117 8.21 12.02 6.78
N VAL A 118 7.14 11.41 6.26
CA VAL A 118 6.99 9.95 6.20
C VAL A 118 8.04 9.33 5.28
N ALA A 119 8.29 9.96 4.12
CA ALA A 119 9.33 9.52 3.19
C ALA A 119 10.73 9.57 3.79
N GLU A 120 11.10 10.67 4.45
CA GLU A 120 12.39 10.81 5.14
C GLU A 120 12.56 9.78 6.28
N LEU A 121 11.48 9.44 6.97
CA LEU A 121 11.49 8.38 7.97
C LEU A 121 11.74 7.04 7.27
N ALA A 122 10.94 6.68 6.27
CA ALA A 122 11.05 5.41 5.55
C ALA A 122 12.44 5.21 4.93
N GLU A 123 13.04 6.26 4.35
CA GLU A 123 14.41 6.24 3.79
C GLU A 123 15.46 5.81 4.83
N LYS A 124 15.34 6.26 6.08
CA LYS A 124 16.26 5.83 7.15
C LYS A 124 16.20 4.32 7.43
N TYR A 125 15.08 3.69 7.11
CA TYR A 125 14.82 2.27 7.29
C TYR A 125 14.88 1.47 5.97
N ARG A 126 15.23 2.10 4.85
CA ARG A 126 15.21 1.54 3.48
C ARG A 126 16.08 0.29 3.25
N LYS A 127 16.95 -0.09 4.20
CA LYS A 127 17.84 -1.26 4.07
C LYS A 127 17.14 -2.60 3.74
N PHE A 128 15.81 -2.63 3.76
CA PHE A 128 14.98 -3.83 3.64
C PHE A 128 13.99 -3.81 2.45
N SER A 129 13.89 -2.74 1.65
CA SER A 129 13.02 -2.69 0.46
C SER A 129 13.53 -1.68 -0.57
N ASP A 130 13.67 -2.13 -1.82
CA ASP A 130 14.19 -1.28 -2.91
C ASP A 130 13.12 -0.41 -3.57
N ASN A 131 11.82 -0.77 -3.45
CA ASN A 131 10.71 -0.03 -4.05
C ASN A 131 9.58 0.18 -3.03
N LEU A 132 9.51 1.37 -2.44
CA LEU A 132 8.41 1.76 -1.55
C LEU A 132 7.64 2.94 -2.16
N LEU A 133 6.37 2.72 -2.49
CA LEU A 133 5.44 3.75 -2.90
C LEU A 133 4.64 4.22 -1.69
N ILE A 134 4.72 5.51 -1.38
CA ILE A 134 3.93 6.14 -0.32
C ILE A 134 2.87 7.02 -0.97
N ILE A 135 1.61 6.76 -0.66
CA ILE A 135 0.45 7.45 -1.24
C ILE A 135 -0.26 8.24 -0.13
N ASP A 136 -0.42 9.56 -0.29
CA ASP A 136 -1.25 10.39 0.58
C ASP A 136 -2.60 10.66 -0.06
N LEU A 137 -3.64 9.96 0.42
CA LEU A 137 -5.00 10.10 -0.09
C LEU A 137 -5.59 11.50 0.15
N ALA A 138 -5.16 12.21 1.21
CA ALA A 138 -5.72 13.51 1.53
C ALA A 138 -5.24 14.63 0.60
N LYS A 139 -4.08 14.44 -0.04
CA LYS A 139 -3.44 15.40 -0.95
C LYS A 139 -3.41 14.95 -2.40
N GLU A 140 -3.81 13.71 -2.68
CA GLU A 140 -3.73 13.12 -4.03
C GLU A 140 -2.32 13.20 -4.59
N SER A 141 -1.35 12.79 -3.76
CA SER A 141 0.08 12.87 -4.05
C SER A 141 0.78 11.59 -3.61
N TYR A 142 1.91 11.28 -4.25
CA TYR A 142 2.72 10.12 -3.89
C TYR A 142 4.20 10.44 -3.96
N VAL A 143 5.00 9.61 -3.29
CA VAL A 143 6.46 9.55 -3.41
C VAL A 143 6.86 8.11 -3.61
N LEU A 144 7.75 7.86 -4.57
CA LEU A 144 8.44 6.58 -4.72
C LEU A 144 9.84 6.72 -4.13
N ILE A 145 10.20 5.74 -3.30
CA ILE A 145 11.49 5.63 -2.60
C ILE A 145 12.19 4.38 -3.09
#